data_AF-A0AAJ0TC12-F1
#
_entry.id   AF-A0AAJ0TC12-F1
#
_cell.length_a   1.000
_cell.length_b   1.000
_cell.length_c   1.000
_cell.angle_alpha   90.00
_cell.angle_beta   90.00
_cell.angle_gamma   90.00
#
_symmetry.space_group_name_H-M   'P 1'
#
loop_
_entity.id
_entity.type
_entity.pdbx_description
1 polymer ?
#
loop_
_entity_poly.entity_id
_entity_poly.type
_entity_poly.pdbx_seq_one_letter_code
_entity_poly.pdbx_strand_id
1 'polypeptide(L)'
;MKRIVLTKEFQKDIFEELLDKFSRKKLEKTLGINSASIYHMKNYKIASLNLENFDKIAKLLELPDMKIKKNTIKFLSEREALRGLEIGRNYRKNQLENWRKEIPKVSDLIQNNKINVEKWFNSYVKLINFGSRQFKSVEKVNNKLILKYTNYVKGEKRKFKTILPRQINIDDKFIYFFGLWCGDKAGGGRLGVCNKAPEINIITESYLKTLHQKIVFQMLLTSKINYTPLTKVRIDKVQIVRNMPGDHVMVVFSINGILKTFFDYLLENLNEFLDLITNKNIFFAGLFDAEGNVSLEDKYFRWACKNGKRIEIYKKHLKQMNMFRRYDGASLITDNRQVFLEKIYPYLKHQKKINRINLLFHNFGHLEHDFIKILETINSNPGIIISDLNKKLNKKKMWPKIKFLIDTGHVEKEGYPMKLYVTKKGLTESRREGQ
;
A
#
# COMPACT_ATOMS: atom_id res chain seq x y z
N MET A 1 29.08 26.46 -6.87
CA MET A 1 28.19 27.64 -6.85
C MET A 1 28.61 28.65 -5.77
N LYS A 2 29.30 29.72 -6.16
CA LYS A 2 29.64 30.85 -5.28
C LYS A 2 28.38 31.67 -4.96
N ARG A 3 28.29 32.24 -3.75
CA ARG A 3 27.17 33.09 -3.36
C ARG A 3 27.66 34.44 -2.85
N ILE A 4 26.81 35.45 -2.94
CA ILE A 4 27.06 36.80 -2.43
C ILE A 4 26.04 37.14 -1.34
N VAL A 5 26.51 37.74 -0.25
CA VAL A 5 25.67 38.28 0.83
C VAL A 5 25.69 39.79 0.72
N LEU A 6 24.52 40.39 0.60
CA LEU A 6 24.34 41.84 0.51
C LEU A 6 23.73 42.38 1.80
N THR A 7 23.86 43.68 2.03
CA THR A 7 23.08 44.39 3.04
C THR A 7 21.58 44.20 2.78
N LYS A 8 20.80 44.13 3.86
CA LYS A 8 19.38 43.79 3.79
C LYS A 8 18.58 44.82 3.01
N GLU A 9 18.92 46.09 3.22
CA GLU A 9 18.34 47.25 2.57
C GLU A 9 18.62 47.17 1.07
N PHE A 10 19.89 47.04 0.67
CA PHE A 10 20.28 46.97 -0.74
C PHE A 10 19.65 45.77 -1.46
N GLN A 11 19.62 44.60 -0.81
CA GLN A 11 18.96 43.43 -1.40
C GLN A 11 17.46 43.65 -1.59
N LYS A 12 16.78 44.28 -0.65
CA LYS A 12 15.36 44.60 -0.81
C LYS A 12 15.18 45.56 -1.99
N ASP A 13 15.95 46.64 -2.03
CA ASP A 13 15.85 47.69 -3.05
C ASP A 13 16.04 47.14 -4.47
N ILE A 14 17.08 46.32 -4.71
CA ILE A 14 17.31 45.75 -6.05
C ILE A 14 16.16 44.85 -6.49
N PHE A 15 15.53 44.11 -5.57
CA PHE A 15 14.42 43.22 -5.92
C PHE A 15 13.08 43.97 -6.03
N GLU A 16 12.94 45.12 -5.38
CA GLU A 16 11.83 46.05 -5.61
C GLU A 16 11.96 46.69 -6.99
N GLU A 17 13.12 47.25 -7.31
CA GLU A 17 13.39 47.87 -8.61
C GLU A 17 13.24 46.88 -9.78
N LEU A 18 13.69 45.62 -9.62
CA LEU A 18 13.46 44.57 -10.62
C LEU A 18 11.97 44.29 -10.83
N LEU A 19 11.17 44.29 -9.77
CA LEU A 19 9.74 43.99 -9.85
C LEU A 19 8.93 45.15 -10.41
N ASP A 20 9.43 46.38 -10.28
CA ASP A 20 8.85 47.56 -10.90
C ASP A 20 9.13 47.59 -12.41
N LYS A 21 10.34 47.17 -12.83
CA LYS A 21 10.75 47.11 -14.25
C LYS A 21 10.26 45.86 -15.00
N PHE A 22 10.06 44.74 -14.31
CA PHE A 22 9.78 43.46 -14.95
C PHE A 22 8.71 42.64 -14.21
N SER A 23 7.82 42.00 -14.97
CA SER A 23 6.87 41.03 -14.39
C SER A 23 7.60 39.83 -13.77
N ARG A 24 7.05 39.27 -12.68
CA ARG A 24 7.61 38.10 -11.98
C ARG A 24 7.90 36.92 -12.92
N LYS A 25 7.05 36.67 -13.91
CA LYS A 25 7.20 35.58 -14.88
C LYS A 25 8.40 35.79 -15.81
N LYS A 26 8.67 37.05 -16.21
CA LYS A 26 9.84 37.41 -17.01
C LYS A 26 11.12 37.23 -16.19
N LEU A 27 11.14 37.73 -14.95
CA LEU A 27 12.27 37.55 -14.04
C LEU A 27 12.57 36.07 -13.74
N GLU A 28 11.54 35.24 -13.53
CA GLU A 28 11.70 33.80 -13.32
C GLU A 28 12.42 33.11 -14.48
N LYS A 29 12.05 33.45 -15.73
CA LYS A 29 12.70 32.93 -16.93
C LYS A 29 14.13 33.46 -17.09
N THR A 30 14.36 34.76 -16.89
CA THR A 30 15.67 35.40 -17.11
C THR A 30 16.70 34.97 -16.06
N LEU A 31 16.30 34.93 -14.79
CA LEU A 31 17.17 34.60 -13.67
C LEU A 31 17.25 33.08 -13.41
N GLY A 32 16.36 32.27 -13.99
CA GLY A 32 16.32 30.83 -13.75
C GLY A 32 15.95 30.47 -12.31
N ILE A 33 15.24 31.34 -11.60
CA ILE A 33 14.78 31.12 -10.22
C ILE A 33 13.26 31.22 -10.16
N ASN A 34 12.63 30.35 -9.36
CA ASN A 34 11.19 30.39 -9.22
C ASN A 34 10.71 31.73 -8.61
N SER A 35 9.50 32.13 -8.97
CA SER A 35 8.86 33.36 -8.47
C SER A 35 8.75 33.45 -6.94
N ALA A 36 8.66 32.31 -6.23
CA ALA A 36 8.71 32.29 -4.78
C ALA A 36 10.08 32.74 -4.23
N SER A 37 11.18 32.34 -4.87
CA SER A 37 12.54 32.73 -4.48
C SER A 37 12.75 34.22 -4.64
N ILE A 38 12.24 34.82 -5.72
CA ILE A 38 12.25 36.28 -5.93
C ILE A 38 11.54 36.99 -4.78
N TYR A 39 10.33 36.52 -4.40
CA TYR A 39 9.60 37.07 -3.26
C TYR A 39 10.39 36.91 -1.94
N HIS A 40 11.01 35.76 -1.72
CA HIS A 40 11.80 35.52 -0.51
C HIS A 40 13.08 36.36 -0.47
N MET A 41 13.73 36.60 -1.61
CA MET A 41 14.91 37.47 -1.72
C MET A 41 14.55 38.94 -1.47
N LYS A 42 13.45 39.44 -2.06
CA LYS A 42 12.91 40.78 -1.76
C LYS A 42 12.69 40.99 -0.25
N ASN A 43 12.12 39.99 0.42
CA ASN A 43 11.79 40.09 1.85
C ASN A 43 12.93 39.60 2.77
N TYR A 44 14.15 39.46 2.25
CA TYR A 44 15.33 38.98 2.99
C TYR A 44 15.15 37.65 3.75
N LYS A 45 14.21 36.80 3.30
CA LYS A 45 14.06 35.43 3.80
C LYS A 45 15.13 34.49 3.24
N ILE A 46 15.85 34.94 2.20
CA ILE A 46 17.06 34.32 1.66
C ILE A 46 18.16 35.38 1.73
N ALA A 47 19.11 35.22 2.64
CA ALA A 47 20.16 36.23 2.91
C ALA A 47 21.34 36.22 1.91
N SER A 48 21.43 35.22 1.04
CA SER A 48 22.51 35.12 0.06
C SER A 48 21.98 34.77 -1.33
N LEU A 49 22.59 35.33 -2.36
CA LEU A 49 22.22 35.14 -3.76
C LEU A 49 23.24 34.24 -4.44
N ASN A 50 22.81 33.42 -5.41
CA ASN A 50 23.77 32.81 -6.34
C ASN A 50 24.46 33.96 -7.09
N LEU A 51 25.79 33.94 -7.14
CA LEU A 51 26.57 34.98 -7.81
C LEU A 51 26.15 35.16 -9.27
N GLU A 52 25.92 34.09 -10.02
CA GLU A 52 25.47 34.17 -11.42
C GLU A 52 24.11 34.87 -11.56
N ASN A 53 23.22 34.64 -10.59
CA ASN A 53 21.91 35.31 -10.59
C ASN A 53 22.08 36.78 -10.23
N PHE A 54 22.95 37.11 -9.28
CA PHE A 54 23.25 38.48 -8.93
C PHE A 54 23.92 39.23 -10.08
N ASP A 55 24.84 38.62 -10.82
CA ASP A 55 25.49 39.23 -11.97
C ASP A 55 24.48 39.57 -13.07
N LYS A 56 23.49 38.68 -13.30
CA LYS A 56 22.36 38.97 -14.19
C LYS A 56 21.53 40.14 -13.69
N ILE A 57 21.24 40.21 -12.40
CA ILE A 57 20.49 41.31 -11.78
C ILE A 57 21.25 42.64 -11.93
N ALA A 58 22.55 42.64 -11.62
CA ALA A 58 23.41 43.81 -11.71
C ALA A 58 23.45 44.36 -13.14
N LYS A 59 23.51 43.47 -14.14
CA LYS A 59 23.40 43.84 -15.56
C LYS A 59 22.02 44.40 -15.92
N LEU A 60 20.94 43.77 -15.45
CA LEU A 60 19.56 44.22 -15.75
C LEU A 60 19.23 45.58 -15.14
N LEU A 61 19.86 45.92 -14.02
CA LEU A 61 19.66 47.18 -13.32
C LEU A 61 20.79 48.20 -13.54
N GLU A 62 21.80 47.86 -14.35
CA GLU A 62 22.97 48.70 -14.62
C GLU A 62 23.65 49.22 -13.33
N LEU A 63 23.81 48.33 -12.34
CA LEU A 63 24.31 48.71 -11.02
C LEU A 63 25.81 49.07 -11.08
N PRO A 64 26.24 50.24 -10.55
CA PRO A 64 27.66 50.61 -10.51
C PRO A 64 28.47 49.71 -9.58
N ASP A 65 29.69 49.34 -9.99
CA ASP A 65 30.60 48.48 -9.21
C ASP A 65 30.88 49.02 -7.80
N MET A 66 31.05 50.34 -7.65
CA MET A 66 31.24 50.96 -6.34
C MET A 66 30.03 50.74 -5.40
N LYS A 67 28.81 50.79 -5.94
CA LYS A 67 27.58 50.55 -5.19
C LYS A 67 27.48 49.09 -4.77
N ILE A 68 27.86 48.16 -5.65
CA ILE A 68 27.91 46.72 -5.35
C ILE A 68 28.93 46.44 -4.25
N LYS A 69 30.16 46.94 -4.38
CA LYS A 69 31.23 46.73 -3.39
C LYS A 69 30.84 47.25 -2.01
N LYS A 70 30.30 48.47 -1.92
CA LYS A 70 29.88 49.09 -0.65
C LYS A 70 28.80 48.28 0.08
N ASN A 71 27.93 47.60 -0.66
CA ASN A 71 26.80 46.85 -0.09
C ASN A 71 27.03 45.33 -0.03
N THR A 72 28.20 44.85 -0.42
CA THR A 72 28.56 43.44 -0.30
C THR A 72 29.12 43.19 1.09
N ILE A 73 28.42 42.37 1.88
CA ILE A 73 28.89 41.97 3.21
C ILE A 73 30.02 40.94 3.06
N LYS A 74 29.80 39.92 2.24
CA LYS A 74 30.81 38.88 1.95
C LYS A 74 30.45 38.03 0.73
N PHE A 75 31.48 37.42 0.15
CA PHE A 75 31.31 36.27 -0.73
C PHE A 75 31.38 34.99 0.08
N LEU A 76 30.44 34.09 -0.18
CA LEU A 76 30.46 32.74 0.36
C LEU A 76 31.04 31.80 -0.69
N SER A 77 32.06 31.06 -0.29
CA SER A 77 32.52 29.91 -1.05
C SER A 77 31.38 28.88 -1.19
N GLU A 78 31.47 28.05 -2.23
CA GLU A 78 30.54 26.93 -2.40
C GLU A 78 30.52 26.02 -1.16
N ARG A 79 31.68 25.80 -0.53
CA ARG A 79 31.81 25.01 0.68
C ARG A 79 31.01 25.59 1.85
N GLU A 80 31.07 26.91 2.05
CA GLU A 80 30.29 27.57 3.11
C GLU A 80 28.79 27.58 2.83
N ALA A 81 28.40 27.80 1.58
CA ALA A 81 27.01 27.74 1.17
C ALA A 81 26.40 26.33 1.36
N LEU A 82 27.13 25.29 0.96
CA LEU A 82 26.75 23.90 1.17
C LEU A 82 26.69 23.56 2.66
N ARG A 83 27.65 24.03 3.47
CA ARG A 83 27.64 23.85 4.92
C ARG A 83 26.41 24.48 5.57
N GLY A 84 26.00 25.68 5.15
CA GLY A 84 24.75 26.30 5.63
C GLY A 84 23.50 25.50 5.30
N LEU A 85 23.41 24.96 4.07
CA LEU A 85 22.30 24.08 3.66
C LEU A 85 22.31 22.77 4.46
N GLU A 86 23.48 22.20 4.71
CA GLU A 86 23.65 21.00 5.50
C GLU A 86 23.21 21.20 6.95
N ILE A 87 23.64 22.31 7.59
CA ILE A 87 23.17 22.69 8.94
C ILE A 87 21.65 22.79 8.98
N GLY A 88 21.03 23.47 8.01
CA GLY A 88 19.57 23.58 7.93
C GLY A 88 18.86 22.24 7.73
N ARG A 89 19.43 21.34 6.90
CA ARG A 89 18.92 19.97 6.70
C ARG A 89 19.04 19.14 7.97
N ASN A 90 20.17 19.22 8.67
CA ASN A 90 20.41 18.50 9.92
C ASN A 90 19.49 19.01 11.02
N TYR A 91 19.34 20.33 11.16
CA TYR A 91 18.37 20.93 12.08
C TYR A 91 16.95 20.40 11.81
N ARG A 92 16.50 20.44 10.54
CA ARG A 92 15.21 19.90 10.13
C ARG A 92 15.06 18.41 10.44
N LYS A 93 16.08 17.61 10.16
CA LYS A 93 16.09 16.17 10.44
C LYS A 93 15.92 15.91 11.94
N ASN A 94 16.72 16.59 12.77
CA ASN A 94 16.68 16.47 14.22
C ASN A 94 15.32 16.90 14.78
N GLN A 95 14.75 18.00 14.28
CA GLN A 95 13.44 18.48 14.70
C GLN A 95 12.33 17.48 14.36
N LEU A 96 12.35 16.91 13.15
CA LEU A 96 11.40 15.87 12.72
C LEU A 96 11.56 14.59 13.55
N GLU A 97 12.79 14.18 13.86
CA GLU A 97 13.06 13.02 14.72
C GLU A 97 12.54 13.23 16.14
N ASN A 98 12.73 14.42 16.71
CA ASN A 98 12.21 14.76 18.03
C ASN A 98 10.68 14.72 18.07
N TRP A 99 10.00 15.33 17.10
CA TRP A 99 8.54 15.27 17.02
C TRP A 99 7.99 13.87 16.74
N ARG A 100 8.74 13.01 16.03
CA ARG A 100 8.35 11.59 15.87
C ARG A 100 8.36 10.84 17.20
N LYS A 101 9.29 11.17 18.11
CA LYS A 101 9.34 10.60 19.47
C LYS A 101 8.15 11.02 20.34
N GLU A 102 7.48 12.14 20.00
CA GLU A 102 6.26 12.59 20.68
C GLU A 102 4.98 11.85 20.22
N ILE A 103 5.06 11.03 19.18
CA ILE A 103 3.93 10.20 18.76
C ILE A 103 3.71 9.12 19.84
N PRO A 104 2.51 9.03 20.47
CA PRO A 104 2.25 8.06 21.52
C PRO A 104 2.43 6.63 21.02
N LYS A 105 2.87 5.70 21.87
CA LYS A 105 3.00 4.28 21.52
C LYS A 105 1.62 3.66 21.26
N VAL A 106 1.57 2.49 20.62
CA VAL A 106 0.29 1.84 20.31
C VAL A 106 -0.46 1.50 21.60
N SER A 107 0.23 1.00 22.62
CA SER A 107 -0.29 0.78 23.97
C SER A 107 -0.96 2.02 24.57
N ASP A 108 -0.36 3.21 24.41
CA ASP A 108 -0.93 4.46 24.92
C ASP A 108 -2.18 4.94 24.18
N LEU A 109 -2.42 4.40 22.98
CA LEU A 109 -3.57 4.74 22.14
C LEU A 109 -4.74 3.77 22.35
N ILE A 110 -4.51 2.58 22.90
CA ILE A 110 -5.51 1.54 23.06
C ILE A 110 -6.10 1.58 24.47
N GLN A 111 -7.40 1.81 24.57
CA GLN A 111 -8.15 1.76 25.83
C GLN A 111 -9.53 1.15 25.59
N ASN A 112 -9.96 0.20 26.44
CA ASN A 112 -11.29 -0.43 26.37
C ASN A 112 -11.66 -0.92 24.95
N ASN A 113 -10.75 -1.66 24.29
CA ASN A 113 -10.89 -2.13 22.91
C ASN A 113 -11.16 -1.01 21.88
N LYS A 114 -10.65 0.20 22.10
CA LYS A 114 -10.71 1.31 21.14
C LYS A 114 -9.33 1.92 20.95
N ILE A 115 -9.01 2.30 19.71
CA ILE A 115 -7.81 3.06 19.37
C ILE A 115 -8.15 4.54 19.26
N ASN A 116 -7.46 5.38 20.02
CA ASN A 116 -7.65 6.82 20.05
C ASN A 116 -6.88 7.51 18.91
N VAL A 117 -7.51 7.62 17.74
CA VAL A 117 -6.96 8.28 16.55
C VAL A 117 -6.75 9.77 16.77
N GLU A 118 -7.62 10.43 17.54
CA GLU A 118 -7.49 11.85 17.87
C GLU A 118 -6.20 12.13 18.66
N LYS A 119 -5.89 11.31 19.67
CA LYS A 119 -4.65 11.42 20.46
C LYS A 119 -3.42 11.27 19.57
N TRP A 120 -3.40 10.29 18.67
CA TRP A 120 -2.34 10.15 17.67
C TRP A 120 -2.23 11.37 16.76
N PHE A 121 -3.36 11.86 16.24
CA PHE A 121 -3.40 12.98 15.30
C PHE A 121 -2.86 14.26 15.93
N ASN A 122 -3.16 14.53 17.20
CA ASN A 122 -2.70 15.73 17.90
C ASN A 122 -1.17 15.79 18.04
N SER A 123 -0.48 14.65 18.16
CA SER A 123 0.98 14.60 18.07
C SER A 123 1.46 14.67 16.61
N TYR A 124 0.80 13.96 15.70
CA TYR A 124 1.21 13.86 14.30
C TYR A 124 1.04 15.17 13.50
N VAL A 125 0.07 16.02 13.85
CA VAL A 125 -0.24 17.27 13.12
C VAL A 125 0.96 18.22 13.04
N LYS A 126 1.85 18.22 14.04
CA LYS A 126 3.09 19.03 14.07
C LYS A 126 4.00 18.68 12.90
N LEU A 127 4.20 17.38 12.65
CA LEU A 127 5.00 16.86 11.55
C LEU A 127 4.44 17.28 10.19
N ILE A 128 3.12 17.27 10.06
CA ILE A 128 2.44 17.66 8.82
C ILE A 128 2.61 19.15 8.56
N ASN A 129 2.33 19.99 9.56
CA ASN A 129 2.34 21.45 9.44
C ASN A 129 3.72 22.03 9.10
N PHE A 130 4.78 21.30 9.45
CA PHE A 130 6.15 21.65 9.08
C PHE A 130 6.47 21.39 7.59
N GLY A 131 5.66 20.58 6.92
CA GLY A 131 5.80 20.26 5.51
C GLY A 131 5.10 21.26 4.58
N SER A 132 4.83 20.83 3.35
CA SER A 132 4.08 21.62 2.36
C SER A 132 2.57 21.70 2.65
N ARG A 133 2.09 20.93 3.63
CA ARG A 133 0.69 20.87 4.03
C ARG A 133 0.49 21.74 5.26
N GLN A 134 -0.48 22.64 5.21
CA GLN A 134 -0.82 23.52 6.33
C GLN A 134 -2.29 23.33 6.71
N PHE A 135 -2.56 22.90 7.94
CA PHE A 135 -3.92 22.84 8.48
C PHE A 135 -4.44 24.25 8.74
N LYS A 136 -5.71 24.45 8.40
CA LYS A 136 -6.44 25.71 8.62
C LYS A 136 -7.39 25.60 9.81
N SER A 137 -8.09 24.47 9.92
CA SER A 137 -8.94 24.19 11.07
C SER A 137 -9.10 22.68 11.27
N VAL A 138 -9.40 22.33 12.52
CA VAL A 138 -9.76 20.98 12.96
C VAL A 138 -11.07 21.13 13.73
N GLU A 139 -12.18 20.73 13.11
CA GLU A 139 -13.51 20.78 13.72
C GLU A 139 -13.85 19.41 14.30
N LYS A 140 -14.24 19.37 15.58
CA LYS A 140 -14.68 18.14 16.24
C LYS A 140 -16.21 18.06 16.16
N VAL A 141 -16.72 17.02 15.52
CA VAL A 141 -18.17 16.80 15.39
C VAL A 141 -18.47 15.33 15.68
N ASN A 142 -19.18 15.06 16.77
CA ASN A 142 -19.47 13.69 17.24
C ASN A 142 -18.17 12.85 17.36
N ASN A 143 -18.14 11.66 16.74
CA ASN A 143 -16.96 10.79 16.65
C ASN A 143 -16.03 11.12 15.45
N LYS A 144 -16.06 12.34 14.92
CA LYS A 144 -15.32 12.74 13.71
C LYS A 144 -14.43 13.96 13.95
N LEU A 145 -13.27 13.95 13.31
CA LEU A 145 -12.44 15.13 13.09
C LEU A 145 -12.58 15.56 11.63
N ILE A 146 -13.11 16.76 11.40
CA ILE A 146 -13.18 17.37 10.09
C ILE A 146 -11.94 18.24 9.92
N LEU A 147 -11.04 17.81 9.03
CA LEU A 147 -9.76 18.45 8.81
C LEU A 147 -9.81 19.31 7.55
N LYS A 148 -9.59 20.61 7.68
CA LYS A 148 -9.44 21.53 6.55
C LYS A 148 -7.97 21.93 6.43
N TYR A 149 -7.36 21.67 5.28
CA TYR A 149 -5.95 21.98 5.06
C TYR A 149 -5.67 22.48 3.65
N THR A 150 -4.49 23.05 3.46
CA THR A 150 -3.96 23.43 2.15
C THR A 150 -2.72 22.64 1.80
N ASN A 151 -2.54 22.31 0.53
CA ASN A 151 -1.32 21.70 0.01
C ASN A 151 -0.98 22.31 -1.35
N TYR A 152 0.30 22.36 -1.68
CA TYR A 152 0.75 22.76 -3.02
C TYR A 152 0.64 21.57 -3.98
N VAL A 153 -0.08 21.77 -5.08
CA VAL A 153 -0.25 20.77 -6.15
C VAL A 153 0.03 21.46 -7.47
N LYS A 154 1.05 21.00 -8.20
CA LYS A 154 1.49 21.58 -9.48
C LYS A 154 1.70 23.11 -9.43
N GLY A 155 2.33 23.59 -8.35
CA GLY A 155 2.61 25.03 -8.15
C GLY A 155 1.47 25.84 -7.52
N GLU A 156 0.26 25.28 -7.41
CA GLU A 156 -0.90 25.99 -6.88
C GLU A 156 -1.27 25.53 -5.46
N LYS A 157 -1.65 26.48 -4.59
CA LYS A 157 -2.14 26.18 -3.23
C LYS A 157 -3.62 25.76 -3.31
N ARG A 158 -3.90 24.47 -3.13
CA ARG A 158 -5.27 23.92 -3.15
C ARG A 158 -5.78 23.65 -1.74
N LYS A 159 -7.08 23.87 -1.52
CA LYS A 159 -7.79 23.56 -0.27
C LYS A 159 -8.35 22.13 -0.32
N PHE A 160 -8.25 21.42 0.79
CA PHE A 160 -8.75 20.06 0.94
C PHE A 160 -9.55 19.94 2.23
N LYS A 161 -10.52 19.03 2.21
CA LYS A 161 -11.31 18.59 3.36
C LYS A 161 -11.21 17.09 3.46
N THR A 162 -10.87 16.57 4.64
CA THR A 162 -10.91 15.13 4.92
C THR A 162 -11.50 14.87 6.30
N ILE A 163 -11.90 13.63 6.54
CA ILE A 163 -12.55 13.20 7.78
C ILE A 163 -11.71 12.09 8.39
N LEU A 164 -11.39 12.22 9.68
CA LEU A 164 -10.86 11.11 10.48
C LEU A 164 -11.91 10.67 11.51
N PRO A 165 -12.02 9.37 11.81
CA PRO A 165 -12.65 8.94 13.05
C PRO A 165 -11.82 9.46 14.24
N ARG A 166 -12.49 9.82 15.35
CA ARG A 166 -11.77 10.15 16.60
C ARG A 166 -11.28 8.89 17.31
N GLN A 167 -12.08 7.82 17.23
CA GLN A 167 -11.78 6.51 17.78
C GLN A 167 -12.16 5.41 16.77
N ILE A 168 -11.40 4.32 16.78
CA ILE A 168 -11.69 3.09 16.03
C ILE A 168 -11.88 1.95 17.02
N ASN A 169 -12.99 1.21 16.92
CA ASN A 169 -13.19 0.02 17.73
C ASN A 169 -12.26 -1.11 17.25
N ILE A 170 -11.66 -1.83 18.19
CA ILE A 170 -10.86 -3.04 17.94
C ILE A 170 -11.81 -4.24 17.99
N ASP A 171 -12.72 -4.29 17.02
CA ASP A 171 -13.64 -5.40 16.81
C ASP A 171 -13.12 -6.35 15.73
N ASP A 172 -13.80 -7.48 15.55
CA ASP A 172 -13.46 -8.48 14.54
C ASP A 172 -13.38 -7.88 13.13
N LYS A 173 -14.24 -6.90 12.81
CA LYS A 173 -14.25 -6.23 11.50
C LYS A 173 -12.96 -5.43 11.29
N PHE A 174 -12.52 -4.67 12.28
CA PHE A 174 -11.26 -3.95 12.22
C PHE A 174 -10.06 -4.89 12.14
N ILE A 175 -9.99 -5.88 13.04
CA ILE A 175 -8.85 -6.80 13.10
C ILE A 175 -8.70 -7.55 11.76
N TYR A 176 -9.82 -8.02 11.21
CA TYR A 176 -9.86 -8.70 9.91
C TYR A 176 -9.45 -7.78 8.76
N PHE A 177 -10.03 -6.58 8.68
CA PHE A 177 -9.66 -5.59 7.66
C PHE A 177 -8.19 -5.20 7.76
N PHE A 178 -7.65 -5.05 8.97
CA PHE A 178 -6.26 -4.68 9.16
C PHE A 178 -5.32 -5.81 8.69
N GLY A 179 -5.69 -7.08 8.93
CA GLY A 179 -5.02 -8.24 8.34
C GLY A 179 -5.01 -8.22 6.81
N LEU A 180 -6.18 -7.99 6.19
CA LEU A 180 -6.30 -7.84 4.73
C LEU A 180 -5.41 -6.71 4.20
N TRP A 181 -5.46 -5.54 4.85
CA TRP A 181 -4.69 -4.36 4.46
C TRP A 181 -3.17 -4.59 4.60
N CYS A 182 -2.74 -5.33 5.62
CA CYS A 182 -1.31 -5.66 5.79
C CYS A 182 -0.75 -6.53 4.65
N GLY A 183 -1.61 -7.33 3.99
CA GLY A 183 -1.27 -8.08 2.79
C GLY A 183 -1.45 -7.25 1.52
N ASP A 184 -2.70 -6.91 1.18
CA ASP A 184 -3.12 -6.40 -0.13
C ASP A 184 -3.40 -4.88 -0.14
N LYS A 185 -2.71 -4.06 0.67
CA LYS A 185 -3.02 -2.62 0.73
C LYS A 185 -2.96 -1.91 -0.63
N ALA A 186 -3.95 -1.04 -0.84
CA ALA A 186 -3.93 -0.06 -1.91
C ALA A 186 -2.71 0.88 -1.81
N GLY A 187 -2.02 1.08 -2.93
CA GLY A 187 -0.84 1.95 -3.01
C GLY A 187 -1.16 3.45 -2.97
N GLY A 188 -0.12 4.27 -2.80
CA GLY A 188 -0.23 5.73 -2.81
C GLY A 188 -0.90 6.31 -1.56
N GLY A 189 -1.59 7.44 -1.67
CA GLY A 189 -2.32 8.08 -0.56
C GLY A 189 -3.69 7.45 -0.25
N ARG A 190 -3.87 6.17 -0.56
CA ARG A 190 -5.15 5.45 -0.51
C ARG A 190 -5.18 4.49 0.67
N LEU A 191 -6.31 4.42 1.38
CA LEU A 191 -6.58 3.39 2.38
C LEU A 191 -7.63 2.43 1.82
N GLY A 192 -7.27 1.16 1.68
CA GLY A 192 -8.11 0.15 1.04
C GLY A 192 -7.31 -1.07 0.62
N VAL A 193 -7.92 -1.99 -0.12
CA VAL A 193 -7.28 -3.24 -0.56
C VAL A 193 -7.40 -3.45 -2.07
N CYS A 194 -6.48 -4.23 -2.62
CA CYS A 194 -6.46 -4.68 -4.01
C CYS A 194 -6.79 -6.18 -4.03
N ASN A 195 -8.01 -6.58 -4.40
CA ASN A 195 -8.39 -8.00 -4.39
C ASN A 195 -9.36 -8.35 -5.52
N LYS A 196 -9.29 -9.59 -6.02
CA LYS A 196 -10.18 -10.08 -7.09
C LYS A 196 -11.52 -10.60 -6.54
N ALA A 197 -11.55 -11.02 -5.28
CA ALA A 197 -12.70 -11.65 -4.66
C ALA A 197 -13.79 -10.61 -4.32
N PRO A 198 -15.01 -10.69 -4.90
CA PRO A 198 -16.11 -9.75 -4.63
C PRO A 198 -16.46 -9.60 -3.15
N GLU A 199 -16.42 -10.70 -2.40
CA GLU A 199 -16.70 -10.73 -0.98
C GLU A 199 -15.69 -9.90 -0.15
N ILE A 200 -14.41 -9.92 -0.53
CA ILE A 200 -13.37 -9.10 0.11
C ILE A 200 -13.58 -7.62 -0.21
N ASN A 201 -14.02 -7.32 -1.44
CA ASN A 201 -14.34 -5.96 -1.87
C ASN A 201 -15.53 -5.38 -1.08
N ILE A 202 -16.58 -6.17 -0.86
CA ILE A 202 -17.75 -5.79 -0.05
C ILE A 202 -17.37 -5.56 1.42
N ILE A 203 -16.58 -6.46 2.02
CA ILE A 203 -16.10 -6.31 3.40
C ILE A 203 -15.28 -5.03 3.56
N THR A 204 -14.38 -4.76 2.59
CA THR A 204 -13.55 -3.56 2.59
C THR A 204 -14.39 -2.29 2.50
N GLU A 205 -15.37 -2.25 1.60
CA GLU A 205 -16.31 -1.12 1.51
C GLU A 205 -17.06 -0.92 2.83
N SER A 206 -17.63 -1.99 3.37
CA SER A 206 -18.40 -1.97 4.62
C SER A 206 -17.56 -1.42 5.77
N TYR A 207 -16.34 -1.91 5.96
CA TYR A 207 -15.44 -1.42 6.99
C TYR A 207 -15.07 0.05 6.80
N LEU A 208 -14.66 0.46 5.59
CA LEU A 208 -14.26 1.85 5.34
C LEU A 208 -15.45 2.84 5.52
N LYS A 209 -16.69 2.42 5.27
CA LYS A 209 -17.90 3.21 5.60
C LYS A 209 -18.04 3.46 7.10
N THR A 210 -17.68 2.51 7.96
CA THR A 210 -17.66 2.72 9.43
C THR A 210 -16.69 3.82 9.85
N LEU A 211 -15.63 4.03 9.07
CA LEU A 211 -14.67 5.11 9.26
C LEU A 211 -15.10 6.44 8.61
N HIS A 212 -16.35 6.53 8.12
CA HIS A 212 -16.91 7.71 7.45
C HIS A 212 -16.16 8.14 6.19
N GLN A 213 -15.63 7.17 5.45
CA GLN A 213 -14.83 7.44 4.26
C GLN A 213 -15.68 7.36 2.98
N LYS A 214 -15.36 8.22 2.00
CA LYS A 214 -15.90 8.10 0.64
C LYS A 214 -15.14 7.00 -0.08
N ILE A 215 -15.86 5.98 -0.54
CA ILE A 215 -15.28 4.77 -1.16
C ILE A 215 -15.29 4.90 -2.68
N VAL A 216 -14.23 4.40 -3.30
CA VAL A 216 -14.05 4.30 -4.74
C VAL A 216 -13.72 2.85 -5.08
N PHE A 217 -14.47 2.29 -6.01
CA PHE A 217 -14.19 1.02 -6.68
C PHE A 217 -13.46 1.29 -7.97
N GLN A 218 -12.16 0.99 -8.01
CA GLN A 218 -11.35 1.13 -9.20
C GLN A 218 -10.96 -0.24 -9.74
N MET A 219 -11.30 -0.50 -10.99
CA MET A 219 -10.79 -1.65 -11.71
C MET A 219 -9.46 -1.30 -12.39
N LEU A 220 -8.46 -2.14 -12.18
CA LEU A 220 -7.22 -2.12 -12.94
C LEU A 220 -7.28 -3.24 -13.97
N LEU A 221 -7.05 -2.91 -15.23
CA LEU A 221 -7.05 -3.87 -16.35
C LEU A 221 -5.66 -3.93 -16.98
N THR A 222 -5.22 -5.14 -17.33
CA THR A 222 -4.04 -5.29 -18.19
C THR A 222 -4.36 -4.85 -19.61
N SER A 223 -3.40 -4.24 -20.30
CA SER A 223 -3.59 -3.70 -21.66
C SER A 223 -3.86 -4.75 -22.74
N LYS A 224 -3.78 -6.05 -22.39
CA LYS A 224 -3.94 -7.18 -23.32
C LYS A 224 -5.36 -7.75 -23.37
N ILE A 225 -6.31 -7.20 -22.62
CA ILE A 225 -7.64 -7.79 -22.46
C ILE A 225 -8.73 -6.80 -22.86
N ASN A 226 -9.61 -7.25 -23.76
CA ASN A 226 -10.94 -6.65 -23.95
C ASN A 226 -11.82 -7.13 -22.80
N TYR A 227 -11.93 -6.33 -21.74
CA TYR A 227 -12.76 -6.67 -20.59
C TYR A 227 -14.21 -6.28 -20.85
N THR A 228 -15.11 -7.27 -20.79
CA THR A 228 -16.55 -7.03 -20.71
C THR A 228 -16.93 -6.84 -19.24
N PRO A 229 -17.57 -5.73 -18.85
CA PRO A 229 -17.99 -5.52 -17.47
C PRO A 229 -18.83 -6.67 -16.94
N LEU A 230 -18.32 -7.37 -15.92
CA LEU A 230 -19.15 -8.24 -15.09
C LEU A 230 -20.26 -7.37 -14.48
N THR A 231 -21.48 -7.56 -14.93
CA THR A 231 -22.68 -6.75 -14.62
C THR A 231 -23.05 -6.69 -13.14
N LYS A 232 -22.36 -7.44 -12.26
CA LYS A 232 -22.69 -7.59 -10.85
C LYS A 232 -21.80 -6.81 -9.87
N VAL A 233 -20.75 -6.12 -10.33
CA VAL A 233 -19.82 -5.40 -9.44
C VAL A 233 -19.85 -3.90 -9.74
N ARG A 234 -20.03 -3.07 -8.70
CA ARG A 234 -19.93 -1.61 -8.81
C ARG A 234 -18.51 -1.23 -9.23
N ILE A 235 -18.38 -0.44 -10.30
CA ILE A 235 -17.10 0.07 -10.80
C ILE A 235 -17.24 1.59 -10.98
N ASP A 236 -16.55 2.37 -10.16
CA ASP A 236 -16.57 3.83 -10.25
C ASP A 236 -15.51 4.34 -11.26
N LYS A 237 -14.42 3.57 -11.45
CA LYS A 237 -13.31 3.96 -12.33
C LYS A 237 -12.65 2.75 -12.95
N VAL A 238 -12.26 2.85 -14.22
CA VAL A 238 -11.39 1.89 -14.90
C VAL A 238 -10.03 2.55 -15.18
N GLN A 239 -8.94 1.82 -14.99
CA GLN A 239 -7.60 2.25 -15.39
C GLN A 239 -6.86 1.09 -16.06
N ILE A 240 -6.34 1.35 -17.26
CA ILE A 240 -5.50 0.41 -17.98
C ILE A 240 -4.06 0.56 -17.48
N VAL A 241 -3.45 -0.56 -17.08
CA VAL A 241 -2.08 -0.62 -16.57
C VAL A 241 -1.25 -1.48 -17.51
N ARG A 242 -0.22 -0.86 -18.12
CA ARG A 242 0.75 -1.58 -18.95
C ARG A 242 1.57 -2.51 -18.04
N ASN A 243 1.70 -3.78 -18.44
CA ASN A 243 2.49 -4.82 -17.75
C ASN A 243 2.00 -5.23 -16.36
N MET A 244 0.69 -5.16 -16.09
CA MET A 244 0.14 -5.77 -14.88
C MET A 244 0.12 -7.30 -15.02
N PRO A 245 0.59 -8.07 -14.01
CA PRO A 245 0.47 -9.52 -14.01
C PRO A 245 -0.99 -9.95 -13.85
N GLY A 246 -1.42 -10.89 -14.68
CA GLY A 246 -2.81 -11.36 -14.73
C GLY A 246 -3.77 -10.35 -15.38
N ASP A 247 -5.06 -10.64 -15.26
CA ASP A 247 -6.06 -10.04 -16.13
C ASP A 247 -6.59 -8.69 -15.61
N HIS A 248 -7.15 -8.72 -14.40
CA HIS A 248 -7.75 -7.57 -13.75
C HIS A 248 -7.56 -7.65 -12.23
N VAL A 249 -7.70 -6.53 -11.53
CA VAL A 249 -7.86 -6.52 -10.07
C VAL A 249 -8.79 -5.38 -9.68
N MET A 250 -9.63 -5.60 -8.66
CA MET A 250 -10.42 -4.54 -8.07
C MET A 250 -9.66 -3.91 -6.91
N VAL A 251 -9.67 -2.58 -6.88
CA VAL A 251 -9.11 -1.79 -5.80
C VAL A 251 -10.25 -1.03 -5.15
N VAL A 252 -10.57 -1.38 -3.91
CA VAL A 252 -11.62 -0.72 -3.12
C VAL A 252 -10.94 0.12 -2.06
N PHE A 253 -11.09 1.44 -2.15
CA PHE A 253 -10.32 2.35 -1.31
C PHE A 253 -11.01 3.68 -1.04
N SER A 254 -10.46 4.42 -0.08
CA SER A 254 -10.69 5.84 0.11
C SER A 254 -9.42 6.67 -0.09
N ILE A 255 -9.57 7.89 -0.60
CA ILE A 255 -8.47 8.85 -0.74
C ILE A 255 -8.36 9.65 0.56
N ASN A 256 -7.68 9.07 1.55
CA ASN A 256 -7.40 9.72 2.82
C ASN A 256 -5.97 9.39 3.28
N GLY A 257 -5.01 10.19 2.80
CA GLY A 257 -3.60 9.97 3.11
C GLY A 257 -3.25 10.14 4.60
N ILE A 258 -4.03 10.92 5.36
CA ILE A 258 -3.80 11.07 6.80
C ILE A 258 -4.22 9.80 7.54
N LEU A 259 -5.43 9.29 7.25
CA LEU A 259 -5.89 8.02 7.82
C LEU A 259 -5.01 6.85 7.38
N LYS A 260 -4.57 6.82 6.12
CA LYS A 260 -3.58 5.83 5.68
C LYS A 260 -2.31 5.89 6.52
N THR A 261 -1.80 7.09 6.82
CA THR A 261 -0.58 7.23 7.63
C THR A 261 -0.78 6.70 9.05
N PHE A 262 -1.98 6.84 9.62
CA PHE A 262 -2.32 6.20 10.89
C PHE A 262 -2.24 4.66 10.79
N PHE A 263 -2.77 4.07 9.72
CA PHE A 263 -2.65 2.63 9.49
C PHE A 263 -1.20 2.19 9.22
N ASP A 264 -0.41 3.00 8.52
CA ASP A 264 1.03 2.73 8.36
C ASP A 264 1.75 2.80 9.72
N TYR A 265 1.38 3.74 10.60
CA TYR A 265 1.92 3.80 11.97
C TYR A 265 1.59 2.53 12.77
N LEU A 266 0.36 2.00 12.68
CA LEU A 266 0.02 0.72 13.29
C LEU A 266 0.84 -0.43 12.69
N LEU A 267 1.07 -0.43 11.37
CA LEU A 267 1.87 -1.45 10.68
C LEU A 267 3.36 -1.37 11.05
N GLU A 268 3.91 -0.19 11.27
CA GLU A 268 5.29 -0.01 11.72
C GLU A 268 5.50 -0.58 13.13
N ASN A 269 4.45 -0.53 13.95
CA ASN A 269 4.37 -1.04 15.33
C ASN A 269 3.56 -2.33 15.43
N LEU A 270 3.51 -3.12 14.34
CA LEU A 270 2.63 -4.27 14.23
C LEU A 270 2.83 -5.32 15.32
N ASN A 271 4.07 -5.53 15.78
CA ASN A 271 4.31 -6.50 16.86
C ASN A 271 3.59 -6.10 18.15
N GLU A 272 3.75 -4.85 18.59
CA GLU A 272 3.08 -4.31 19.78
C GLU A 272 1.56 -4.35 19.60
N PHE A 273 1.05 -3.94 18.43
CA PHE A 273 -0.37 -4.01 18.13
C PHE A 273 -0.92 -5.44 18.25
N LEU A 274 -0.24 -6.43 17.66
CA LEU A 274 -0.68 -7.82 17.74
C LEU A 274 -0.60 -8.37 19.16
N ASP A 275 0.41 -7.98 19.94
CA ASP A 275 0.52 -8.37 21.35
C ASP A 275 -0.66 -7.81 22.20
N LEU A 276 -1.34 -6.74 21.77
CA LEU A 276 -2.43 -6.07 22.49
C LEU A 276 -3.84 -6.48 22.06
N ILE A 277 -4.03 -7.15 20.92
CA ILE A 277 -5.37 -7.57 20.48
C ILE A 277 -5.79 -8.90 21.10
N THR A 278 -7.09 -9.04 21.38
CA THR A 278 -7.67 -10.23 22.03
C THR A 278 -7.63 -11.47 21.14
N ASN A 279 -7.87 -11.32 19.84
CA ASN A 279 -7.95 -12.44 18.90
C ASN A 279 -7.09 -12.23 17.65
N LYS A 280 -5.84 -12.69 17.74
CA LYS A 280 -4.87 -12.67 16.62
C LYS A 280 -5.30 -13.56 15.45
N ASN A 281 -6.15 -14.56 15.68
CA ASN A 281 -6.56 -15.49 14.63
C ASN A 281 -7.30 -14.76 13.51
N ILE A 282 -8.13 -13.78 13.85
CA ILE A 282 -8.88 -12.94 12.92
C ILE A 282 -7.94 -12.12 12.04
N PHE A 283 -6.86 -11.59 12.63
CA PHE A 283 -5.84 -10.85 11.89
C PHE A 283 -5.17 -11.76 10.85
N PHE A 284 -4.75 -12.97 11.27
CA PHE A 284 -4.11 -13.93 10.38
C PHE A 284 -5.06 -14.50 9.33
N ALA A 285 -6.36 -14.57 9.60
CA ALA A 285 -7.38 -14.91 8.61
C ALA A 285 -7.52 -13.82 7.55
N GLY A 286 -7.61 -12.54 7.94
CA GLY A 286 -7.60 -11.43 7.00
C GLY A 286 -6.32 -11.38 6.16
N LEU A 287 -5.17 -11.60 6.80
CA LEU A 287 -3.88 -11.70 6.10
C LEU A 287 -3.83 -12.91 5.15
N PHE A 288 -4.42 -14.04 5.54
CA PHE A 288 -4.52 -15.22 4.69
C PHE A 288 -5.42 -14.97 3.49
N ASP A 289 -6.52 -14.25 3.65
CA ASP A 289 -7.41 -13.93 2.53
C ASP A 289 -6.82 -12.92 1.55
N ALA A 290 -5.90 -12.07 1.99
CA ALA A 290 -5.07 -11.28 1.10
C ALA A 290 -3.98 -12.15 0.41
N GLU A 291 -2.97 -12.57 1.16
CA GLU A 291 -1.70 -13.10 0.62
C GLU A 291 -1.53 -14.62 0.78
N GLY A 292 -2.50 -15.26 1.44
CA GLY A 292 -2.48 -16.68 1.72
C GLY A 292 -2.81 -17.54 0.51
N ASN A 293 -2.29 -18.77 0.51
CA ASN A 293 -2.65 -19.79 -0.46
C ASN A 293 -2.73 -21.17 0.18
N VAL A 294 -3.61 -21.99 -0.38
CA VAL A 294 -3.74 -23.42 -0.06
C VAL A 294 -3.06 -24.20 -1.18
N SER A 295 -2.07 -25.01 -0.86
CA SER A 295 -1.52 -26.00 -1.79
C SER A 295 -2.31 -27.29 -1.63
N LEU A 296 -3.07 -27.65 -2.68
CA LEU A 296 -3.86 -28.89 -2.69
C LEU A 296 -2.94 -30.11 -2.79
N GLU A 297 -1.86 -29.98 -3.57
CA GLU A 297 -0.96 -31.07 -3.89
C GLU A 297 -0.04 -31.43 -2.72
N ASP A 298 0.52 -30.41 -2.06
CA ASP A 298 1.46 -30.59 -0.95
C ASP A 298 0.77 -30.51 0.43
N LYS A 299 -0.56 -30.29 0.44
CA LYS A 299 -1.43 -30.29 1.63
C LYS A 299 -0.99 -29.34 2.74
N TYR A 300 -0.49 -28.15 2.39
CA TYR A 300 -0.10 -27.11 3.35
C TYR A 300 -0.75 -25.76 3.04
N PHE A 301 -0.70 -24.86 4.01
CA PHE A 301 -1.10 -23.47 3.87
C PHE A 301 0.12 -22.56 3.96
N ARG A 302 0.11 -21.49 3.18
CA ARG A 302 1.22 -20.53 3.16
C ARG A 302 0.74 -19.10 3.14
N TRP A 303 1.45 -18.20 3.83
CA TRP A 303 1.31 -16.75 3.68
C TRP A 303 2.52 -16.22 2.93
N ALA A 304 2.31 -15.58 1.77
CA ALA A 304 3.39 -14.91 1.07
C ALA A 304 3.91 -13.71 1.89
N CYS A 305 5.23 -13.64 2.12
CA CYS A 305 5.84 -12.51 2.80
C CYS A 305 7.33 -12.41 2.46
N LYS A 306 7.74 -11.26 1.90
CA LYS A 306 9.14 -10.96 1.56
C LYS A 306 9.79 -9.90 2.44
N ASN A 307 9.02 -9.24 3.30
CA ASN A 307 9.54 -8.17 4.16
C ASN A 307 10.14 -8.76 5.44
N GLY A 308 11.47 -8.66 5.59
CA GLY A 308 12.21 -9.24 6.73
C GLY A 308 11.63 -8.92 8.11
N LYS A 309 11.32 -7.64 8.38
CA LYS A 309 10.71 -7.24 9.66
C LYS A 309 9.36 -7.93 9.89
N ARG A 310 8.49 -7.97 8.87
CA ARG A 310 7.18 -8.64 8.98
C ARG A 310 7.30 -10.15 9.11
N ILE A 311 8.26 -10.78 8.43
CA ILE A 311 8.53 -12.22 8.56
C ILE A 311 8.79 -12.58 10.02
N GLU A 312 9.66 -11.85 10.72
CA GLU A 312 9.97 -12.14 12.12
C GLU A 312 8.76 -11.90 13.04
N ILE A 313 7.98 -10.84 12.81
CA ILE A 313 6.75 -10.57 13.56
C ILE A 313 5.74 -11.71 13.36
N TYR A 314 5.42 -12.04 12.11
CA TYR A 314 4.44 -13.09 11.81
C TYR A 314 4.91 -14.45 12.31
N LYS A 315 6.19 -14.77 12.15
CA LYS A 315 6.79 -16.01 12.67
C LYS A 315 6.66 -16.11 14.19
N LYS A 316 6.94 -15.05 14.94
CA LYS A 316 6.75 -15.02 16.41
C LYS A 316 5.31 -15.39 16.78
N HIS A 317 4.34 -14.70 16.20
CA HIS A 317 2.92 -14.90 16.55
C HIS A 317 2.37 -16.24 16.03
N LEU A 318 2.75 -16.67 14.82
CA LEU A 318 2.36 -17.98 14.29
C LEU A 318 2.95 -19.14 15.11
N LYS A 319 4.16 -18.98 15.67
CA LYS A 319 4.74 -19.95 16.63
C LYS A 319 3.91 -20.02 17.91
N GLN A 320 3.55 -18.87 18.50
CA GLN A 320 2.66 -18.82 19.68
C GLN A 320 1.30 -19.49 19.42
N MET A 321 0.84 -19.45 18.17
CA MET A 321 -0.41 -20.07 17.75
C MET A 321 -0.28 -21.57 17.41
N ASN A 322 0.92 -22.16 17.47
CA ASN A 322 1.25 -23.52 17.00
C ASN A 322 0.98 -23.75 15.50
N MET A 323 1.18 -22.70 14.69
CA MET A 323 0.97 -22.73 13.25
C MET A 323 2.25 -22.54 12.43
N PHE A 324 3.38 -22.16 13.01
CA PHE A 324 4.59 -21.97 12.20
C PHE A 324 5.37 -23.28 12.05
N ARG A 325 5.53 -23.78 10.82
CA ARG A 325 6.43 -24.89 10.49
C ARG A 325 7.81 -24.38 10.05
N ARG A 326 7.84 -23.63 8.94
CA ARG A 326 9.08 -23.13 8.32
C ARG A 326 8.85 -21.89 7.45
N TYR A 327 9.94 -21.25 7.05
CA TYR A 327 9.98 -20.22 6.02
C TYR A 327 10.77 -20.74 4.83
N ASP A 328 10.23 -20.67 3.61
CA ASP A 328 10.84 -21.23 2.40
C ASP A 328 11.61 -20.19 1.54
N GLY A 329 11.85 -19.00 2.08
CA GLY A 329 12.45 -17.88 1.35
C GLY A 329 11.43 -16.95 0.68
N ALA A 330 10.15 -17.36 0.60
CA ALA A 330 9.08 -16.53 0.05
C ALA A 330 7.82 -16.51 0.92
N SER A 331 7.58 -17.55 1.70
CA SER A 331 6.34 -17.78 2.42
C SER A 331 6.54 -18.40 3.79
N LEU A 332 5.68 -18.02 4.73
CA LEU A 332 5.52 -18.68 6.03
C LEU A 332 4.57 -19.87 5.83
N ILE A 333 5.01 -21.07 6.18
CA ILE A 333 4.28 -22.32 5.93
C ILE A 333 3.73 -22.89 7.23
N THR A 334 2.49 -23.37 7.17
CA THR A 334 1.87 -24.27 8.16
C THR A 334 1.35 -25.53 7.49
N ASP A 335 1.59 -26.66 8.13
CA ASP A 335 0.97 -27.96 7.83
C ASP A 335 0.15 -28.50 9.02
N ASN A 336 0.04 -27.72 10.11
CA ASN A 336 -0.81 -28.07 11.24
C ASN A 336 -2.28 -27.80 10.89
N ARG A 337 -2.88 -28.78 10.21
CA ARG A 337 -4.26 -28.76 9.73
C ARG A 337 -5.25 -28.45 10.84
N GLN A 338 -5.19 -29.16 11.96
CA GLN A 338 -6.20 -29.05 13.02
C GLN A 338 -6.23 -27.63 13.57
N VAL A 339 -5.05 -27.09 13.90
CA VAL A 339 -4.95 -25.72 14.41
C VAL A 339 -5.39 -24.69 13.37
N PHE A 340 -5.10 -24.90 12.08
CA PHE A 340 -5.59 -23.99 11.04
C PHE A 340 -7.12 -24.01 10.93
N LEU A 341 -7.74 -25.20 10.95
CA LEU A 341 -9.19 -25.38 10.86
C LEU A 341 -9.93 -24.82 12.08
N GLU A 342 -9.34 -24.91 13.26
CA GLU A 342 -9.91 -24.33 14.48
C GLU A 342 -9.71 -22.82 14.56
N LYS A 343 -8.49 -22.33 14.25
CA LYS A 343 -8.14 -20.93 14.52
C LYS A 343 -8.40 -20.00 13.34
N ILE A 344 -8.04 -20.38 12.11
CA ILE A 344 -8.05 -19.46 10.96
C ILE A 344 -9.30 -19.64 10.11
N TYR A 345 -9.62 -20.88 9.76
CA TYR A 345 -10.72 -21.22 8.84
C TYR A 345 -12.07 -20.56 9.19
N PRO A 346 -12.51 -20.48 10.47
CA PRO A 346 -13.82 -19.91 10.81
C PRO A 346 -13.98 -18.43 10.44
N TYR A 347 -12.85 -17.72 10.31
CA TYR A 347 -12.84 -16.29 10.02
C TYR A 347 -12.61 -15.98 8.54
N LEU A 348 -12.25 -16.97 7.71
CA LEU A 348 -12.06 -16.75 6.28
C LEU A 348 -13.35 -16.33 5.60
N LYS A 349 -13.20 -15.54 4.54
CA LYS A 349 -14.28 -15.03 3.71
C LYS A 349 -14.06 -15.36 2.25
N HIS A 350 -12.81 -15.50 1.79
CA HIS A 350 -12.47 -15.76 0.40
C HIS A 350 -12.95 -17.15 -0.05
N GLN A 351 -14.00 -17.18 -0.88
CA GLN A 351 -14.73 -18.39 -1.27
C GLN A 351 -13.85 -19.40 -2.00
N LYS A 352 -12.99 -18.94 -2.92
CA LYS A 352 -12.04 -19.84 -3.60
C LYS A 352 -11.08 -20.53 -2.63
N LYS A 353 -10.60 -19.82 -1.60
CA LYS A 353 -9.71 -20.40 -0.58
C LYS A 353 -10.48 -21.39 0.30
N ILE A 354 -11.69 -21.01 0.74
CA ILE A 354 -12.60 -21.91 1.48
C ILE A 354 -12.88 -23.19 0.69
N ASN A 355 -13.20 -23.08 -0.60
CA ASN A 355 -13.41 -24.23 -1.49
C ASN A 355 -12.19 -25.16 -1.55
N ARG A 356 -10.98 -24.60 -1.68
CA ARG A 356 -9.74 -25.41 -1.66
C ARG A 356 -9.53 -26.13 -0.33
N ILE A 357 -9.85 -25.48 0.79
CA ILE A 357 -9.75 -26.10 2.12
C ILE A 357 -10.76 -27.25 2.23
N ASN A 358 -11.99 -27.05 1.78
CA ASN A 358 -13.02 -28.09 1.77
C ASN A 358 -12.62 -29.28 0.89
N LEU A 359 -12.06 -29.03 -0.29
CA LEU A 359 -11.58 -30.08 -1.17
C LEU A 359 -10.47 -30.89 -0.50
N LEU A 360 -9.53 -30.21 0.14
CA LEU A 360 -8.36 -30.82 0.75
C LEU A 360 -8.69 -31.67 1.98
N PHE A 361 -9.70 -31.28 2.75
CA PHE A 361 -9.93 -31.84 4.10
C PHE A 361 -11.26 -32.53 4.31
N HIS A 362 -12.27 -32.17 3.52
CA HIS A 362 -13.62 -32.71 3.60
C HIS A 362 -14.01 -33.48 2.33
N ASN A 363 -13.11 -33.58 1.34
CA ASN A 363 -13.39 -34.16 0.01
C ASN A 363 -14.65 -33.55 -0.65
N PHE A 364 -14.92 -32.28 -0.34
CA PHE A 364 -16.13 -31.56 -0.68
C PHE A 364 -15.79 -30.22 -1.35
N GLY A 365 -16.58 -29.79 -2.33
CA GLY A 365 -16.34 -28.57 -3.12
C GLY A 365 -16.09 -28.87 -4.60
N HIS A 366 -15.68 -27.84 -5.35
CA HIS A 366 -15.56 -27.88 -6.81
C HIS A 366 -14.11 -27.85 -7.25
N LEU A 367 -13.75 -28.73 -8.17
CA LEU A 367 -12.43 -28.72 -8.79
C LEU A 367 -12.23 -27.44 -9.61
N GLU A 368 -11.00 -26.92 -9.62
CA GLU A 368 -10.68 -25.79 -10.49
C GLU A 368 -10.60 -26.26 -11.94
N HIS A 369 -10.91 -25.36 -12.89
CA HIS A 369 -10.82 -25.60 -14.34
C HIS A 369 -9.53 -26.33 -14.79
N ASP A 370 -8.41 -26.05 -14.12
CA ASP A 370 -7.12 -26.67 -14.41
C ASP A 370 -7.07 -28.18 -14.11
N PHE A 371 -7.85 -28.64 -13.12
CA PHE A 371 -8.10 -30.06 -12.82
C PHE A 371 -9.18 -30.65 -13.72
N ILE A 372 -10.22 -29.86 -14.06
CA ILE A 372 -11.26 -30.29 -15.01
C ILE A 372 -10.65 -30.65 -16.37
N LYS A 373 -9.78 -29.80 -16.91
CA LYS A 373 -9.02 -30.08 -18.15
C LYS A 373 -8.22 -31.38 -18.11
N ILE A 374 -7.67 -31.70 -16.94
CA ILE A 374 -6.96 -32.97 -16.73
C ILE A 374 -7.93 -34.13 -16.82
N LEU A 375 -9.07 -34.05 -16.12
CA LEU A 375 -10.11 -35.08 -16.16
C LEU A 375 -10.67 -35.27 -17.57
N GLU A 376 -10.99 -34.19 -18.29
CA GLU A 376 -11.46 -34.26 -19.68
C GLU A 376 -10.44 -34.95 -20.58
N THR A 377 -9.16 -34.61 -20.46
CA THR A 377 -8.10 -35.23 -21.28
C THR A 377 -7.93 -36.72 -20.98
N ILE A 378 -8.03 -37.13 -19.71
CA ILE A 378 -8.00 -38.55 -19.33
C ILE A 378 -9.26 -39.26 -19.83
N ASN A 379 -10.44 -38.64 -19.72
CA ASN A 379 -11.70 -39.22 -20.19
C ASN A 379 -11.72 -39.42 -21.71
N SER A 380 -11.18 -38.47 -22.48
CA SER A 380 -11.03 -38.62 -23.93
C SER A 380 -9.93 -39.60 -24.34
N ASN A 381 -9.07 -40.03 -23.40
CA ASN A 381 -7.98 -40.97 -23.65
C ASN A 381 -7.86 -41.99 -22.50
N PRO A 382 -8.85 -42.89 -22.30
CA PRO A 382 -8.83 -43.83 -21.19
C PRO A 382 -7.55 -44.66 -21.19
N GLY A 383 -6.92 -44.79 -20.03
CA GLY A 383 -5.65 -45.51 -19.87
C GLY A 383 -4.41 -44.71 -20.29
N ILE A 384 -4.53 -43.40 -20.56
CA ILE A 384 -3.38 -42.54 -20.84
C ILE A 384 -2.37 -42.57 -19.68
N ILE A 385 -1.09 -42.66 -20.03
CA ILE A 385 0.00 -42.61 -19.05
C ILE A 385 0.45 -41.17 -18.80
N ILE A 386 1.05 -40.91 -17.63
CA ILE A 386 1.43 -39.55 -17.20
C ILE A 386 2.33 -38.83 -18.20
N SER A 387 3.29 -39.52 -18.83
CA SER A 387 4.19 -38.93 -19.82
C SER A 387 3.44 -38.37 -21.03
N ASP A 388 2.43 -39.10 -21.50
CA ASP A 388 1.66 -38.69 -22.68
C ASP A 388 0.60 -37.66 -22.32
N LEU A 389 0.03 -37.74 -21.11
CA LEU A 389 -0.83 -36.70 -20.58
C LEU A 389 -0.08 -35.36 -20.44
N ASN A 390 1.17 -35.38 -19.98
CA ASN A 390 2.03 -34.19 -19.92
C ASN A 390 2.25 -33.57 -21.31
N LYS A 391 2.52 -34.41 -22.32
CA LYS A 391 2.69 -33.97 -23.72
C LYS A 391 1.41 -33.34 -24.25
N LYS A 392 0.25 -33.99 -24.08
CA LYS A 392 -1.06 -33.49 -24.56
C LYS A 392 -1.44 -32.15 -23.95
N LEU A 393 -1.19 -31.97 -22.66
CA LEU A 393 -1.52 -30.73 -21.96
C LEU A 393 -0.43 -29.66 -22.03
N ASN A 394 0.72 -29.97 -22.65
CA ASN A 394 1.92 -29.13 -22.67
C ASN A 394 2.30 -28.60 -21.26
N LYS A 395 2.21 -29.47 -20.24
CA LYS A 395 2.49 -29.15 -18.82
C LYS A 395 3.61 -30.04 -18.28
N LYS A 396 4.56 -29.43 -17.56
CA LYS A 396 5.61 -30.16 -16.82
C LYS A 396 5.14 -30.45 -15.38
N LYS A 397 5.65 -31.54 -14.78
CA LYS A 397 5.43 -31.92 -13.38
C LYS A 397 3.94 -32.04 -12.97
N MET A 398 3.13 -32.79 -13.72
CA MET A 398 1.72 -32.97 -13.36
C MET A 398 1.45 -34.00 -12.26
N TRP A 399 2.43 -34.84 -11.91
CA TRP A 399 2.24 -35.90 -10.91
C TRP A 399 1.57 -35.41 -9.60
N PRO A 400 1.94 -34.27 -9.00
CA PRO A 400 1.28 -33.80 -7.78
C PRO A 400 -0.22 -33.52 -7.96
N LYS A 401 -0.63 -33.00 -9.13
CA LYS A 401 -2.05 -32.79 -9.48
C LYS A 401 -2.79 -34.10 -9.71
N ILE A 402 -2.16 -35.05 -10.41
CA ILE A 402 -2.72 -36.38 -10.64
C ILE A 402 -2.86 -37.15 -9.32
N LYS A 403 -1.84 -37.10 -8.47
CA LYS A 403 -1.88 -37.68 -7.13
C LYS A 403 -3.02 -37.09 -6.31
N PHE A 404 -3.23 -35.78 -6.33
CA PHE A 404 -4.38 -35.16 -5.68
C PHE A 404 -5.72 -35.69 -6.21
N LEU A 405 -5.88 -35.83 -7.54
CA LEU A 405 -7.10 -36.40 -8.14
C LEU A 405 -7.32 -37.87 -7.77
N ILE A 406 -6.25 -38.65 -7.62
CA ILE A 406 -6.30 -40.04 -7.14
C ILE A 406 -6.71 -40.07 -5.66
N ASP A 407 -6.01 -39.32 -4.80
CA ASP A 407 -6.27 -39.25 -3.36
C ASP A 407 -7.71 -38.82 -3.04
N THR A 408 -8.30 -37.98 -3.90
CA THR A 408 -9.69 -37.48 -3.76
C THR A 408 -10.73 -38.32 -4.48
N GLY A 409 -10.32 -39.42 -5.13
CA GLY A 409 -11.19 -40.39 -5.79
C GLY A 409 -11.82 -39.91 -7.09
N HIS A 410 -11.21 -38.93 -7.78
CA HIS A 410 -11.66 -38.49 -9.11
C HIS A 410 -11.03 -39.31 -10.23
N VAL A 411 -9.82 -39.84 -10.01
CA VAL A 411 -9.07 -40.67 -10.97
C VAL A 411 -8.68 -41.98 -10.30
N GLU A 412 -8.77 -43.08 -11.03
CA GLU A 412 -8.21 -44.37 -10.65
C GLU A 412 -6.97 -44.67 -11.51
N LYS A 413 -6.12 -45.57 -11.02
CA LYS A 413 -4.87 -45.95 -11.67
C LYS A 413 -4.70 -47.45 -11.75
N GLU A 414 -4.12 -47.94 -12.84
CA GLU A 414 -3.86 -49.37 -13.06
C GLU A 414 -2.47 -49.63 -13.63
N GLY A 415 -1.84 -50.72 -13.17
CA GLY A 415 -0.62 -51.29 -13.73
C GLY A 415 0.63 -50.38 -13.74
N TYR A 416 1.64 -50.85 -14.47
CA TYR A 416 2.83 -50.09 -14.83
C TYR A 416 3.12 -50.24 -16.34
N PRO A 417 3.41 -49.16 -17.10
CA PRO A 417 3.34 -47.76 -16.67
C PRO A 417 1.91 -47.37 -16.24
N MET A 418 1.81 -46.43 -15.28
CA MET A 418 0.55 -46.08 -14.61
C MET A 418 -0.47 -45.54 -15.62
N LYS A 419 -1.49 -46.35 -15.91
CA LYS A 419 -2.64 -45.98 -16.75
C LYS A 419 -3.69 -45.28 -15.90
N LEU A 420 -4.29 -44.21 -16.42
CA LEU A 420 -5.23 -43.37 -15.68
C LEU A 420 -6.64 -43.48 -16.26
N TYR A 421 -7.64 -43.57 -15.38
CA TYR A 421 -9.06 -43.62 -15.76
C TYR A 421 -9.87 -42.65 -14.90
N VAL A 422 -10.90 -42.03 -15.47
CA VAL A 422 -11.78 -41.10 -14.74
C VAL A 422 -12.89 -41.89 -14.09
N THR A 423 -13.03 -41.73 -12.77
CA THR A 423 -14.12 -42.37 -12.01
C THR A 423 -15.46 -41.69 -12.26
N LYS A 424 -16.57 -42.31 -11.82
CA LYS A 424 -17.91 -41.68 -11.83
C LYS A 424 -17.94 -40.32 -11.12
N LYS A 425 -17.16 -40.16 -10.03
CA LYS A 425 -17.03 -38.88 -9.32
C LYS A 425 -16.34 -37.84 -10.20
N GLY A 426 -15.23 -38.21 -10.83
CA GLY A 426 -14.52 -37.35 -11.78
C GLY A 426 -15.38 -36.90 -12.97
N LEU A 427 -16.15 -37.83 -13.57
CA LEU A 427 -17.06 -37.52 -14.66
C LEU A 427 -18.17 -36.53 -14.25
N THR A 428 -18.67 -36.67 -13.03
CA THR A 428 -19.71 -35.78 -12.49
C THR A 428 -19.21 -34.34 -12.36
N GLU A 429 -17.99 -34.16 -11.85
CA GLU A 429 -17.35 -32.84 -11.74
C GLU A 429 -17.00 -32.25 -13.10
N SER A 430 -16.50 -33.04 -14.06
CA SER A 430 -16.21 -32.56 -15.42
C SER A 430 -17.45 -32.05 -16.16
N ARG A 431 -18.63 -32.61 -15.88
CA ARG A 431 -19.89 -32.18 -16.52
C ARG A 431 -20.49 -30.91 -15.91
N ARG A 432 -20.08 -30.51 -14.70
CA ARG A 432 -20.61 -29.33 -13.99
C ARG A 432 -20.11 -27.98 -14.53
N GLU A 433 -18.95 -27.93 -15.19
CA GLU A 433 -18.41 -26.69 -15.80
C GLU A 433 -18.98 -26.41 -17.21
N GLY A 434 -19.71 -27.38 -17.80
CA GLY A 434 -20.39 -27.23 -19.09
C GLY A 434 -21.80 -26.60 -19.02
N GLN A 435 -22.24 -26.21 -17.83
CA GLN A 435 -23.48 -25.47 -17.53
C GLN A 435 -23.11 -24.16 -16.83
#